data_AF-A0A2V7AGB9-F1
#
_entry.id   AF-A0A2V7AGB9-F1
#
_cell.length_a   1.000
_cell.length_b   1.000
_cell.length_c   1.000
_cell.angle_alpha   90.00
_cell.angle_beta   90.00
_cell.angle_gamma   90.00
#
_symmetry.space_group_name_H-M   'P 1'
#
loop_
_entity.id
_entity.type
_entity.pdbx_description
1 polymer ?
#
loop_
_entity_poly.entity_id
_entity_poly.type
_entity_poly.pdbx_seq_one_letter_code
_entity_poly.pdbx_strand_id
1 'polypeptide(L)'
;MPWLARSRPLLVLGLLVAFASPAWAEVCNGSKVKKADLTVYDQAVVLSQAESDQAIQTHLPYGTPQCPKLLPHREYIVCYDLDHRVPRWAAYTLTSADLGPARRLDAFRTDPRLTTDESAHCDDYKGSGYDRGHNVPRCDMNRSPMVQANTYFFSNMSPQRPVLNRGMWRWLEDVAKTAERAYTEPRVSTMAAVQSLGNRVADGASRAGTTGDWSAQAERVRSMRYEDWLRDKVVYGTPDTVVDRLQRLREELDLTQILYEVNYGRQIPSALQLENLRMINEYVIPQLK
;
A
#
# COMPACT_ATOMS: atom_id res chain seq x y z
N MET A 1 -32.74 64.18 -32.68
CA MET A 1 -33.67 63.31 -31.92
C MET A 1 -34.13 62.23 -32.90
N PRO A 2 -34.00 60.92 -32.63
CA PRO A 2 -34.37 60.24 -31.38
C PRO A 2 -33.31 59.28 -30.80
N TRP A 3 -33.39 59.08 -29.48
CA TRP A 3 -32.64 58.08 -28.72
C TRP A 3 -33.38 56.74 -28.77
N LEU A 4 -32.74 55.70 -29.30
CA LEU A 4 -33.13 54.30 -29.09
C LEU A 4 -32.14 53.69 -28.09
N ALA A 5 -32.58 53.57 -26.83
CA ALA A 5 -31.84 52.86 -25.80
C ALA A 5 -31.84 51.36 -26.13
N ARG A 6 -30.70 50.86 -26.63
CA ARG A 6 -30.44 49.41 -26.71
C ARG A 6 -30.09 48.92 -25.30
N SER A 7 -31.02 48.28 -24.63
CA SER A 7 -30.74 47.48 -23.43
C SER A 7 -29.87 46.28 -23.83
N ARG A 8 -28.61 46.28 -23.37
CA ARG A 8 -27.74 45.10 -23.46
C ARG A 8 -28.09 44.15 -22.30
N PRO A 9 -28.25 42.84 -22.55
CA PRO A 9 -28.47 41.88 -21.47
C PRO A 9 -27.19 41.79 -20.61
N LEU A 10 -27.36 41.93 -19.30
CA LEU A 10 -26.31 41.69 -18.32
C LEU A 10 -26.22 40.18 -18.10
N LEU A 11 -25.12 39.57 -18.54
CA LEU A 11 -24.81 38.18 -18.22
C LEU A 11 -24.26 38.13 -16.78
N VAL A 12 -25.10 37.75 -15.81
CA VAL A 12 -24.67 37.54 -14.43
C VAL A 12 -24.17 36.10 -14.30
N LEU A 13 -22.85 35.90 -14.39
CA LEU A 13 -22.20 34.64 -14.05
C LEU A 13 -22.08 34.55 -12.53
N GLY A 14 -23.06 33.89 -11.89
CA GLY A 14 -22.96 33.50 -10.49
C GLY A 14 -21.98 32.33 -10.35
N LEU A 15 -20.72 32.60 -10.01
CA LEU A 15 -19.77 31.56 -9.63
C LEU A 15 -20.12 31.09 -8.21
N LEU A 16 -20.90 30.01 -8.11
CA LEU A 16 -21.10 29.30 -6.85
C LEU A 16 -19.82 28.55 -6.50
N VAL A 17 -18.95 29.20 -5.71
CA VAL A 17 -17.81 28.53 -5.07
C VAL A 17 -18.35 27.77 -3.86
N ALA A 18 -18.82 26.54 -4.10
CA ALA A 18 -19.12 25.62 -3.01
C ALA A 18 -17.77 25.16 -2.42
N PHE A 19 -17.40 25.70 -1.26
CA PHE A 19 -16.41 25.04 -0.43
C PHE A 19 -17.05 23.77 0.09
N ALA A 20 -16.76 22.63 -0.53
CA ALA A 20 -17.03 21.34 0.08
C ALA A 20 -16.31 21.36 1.45
N SER A 21 -17.08 21.46 2.53
CA SER A 21 -16.52 21.28 3.86
C SER A 21 -15.92 19.88 3.86
N PRO A 22 -14.61 19.71 4.13
CA PRO A 22 -14.02 18.39 4.11
C PRO A 22 -14.85 17.53 5.06
N ALA A 23 -15.41 16.43 4.53
CA ALA A 23 -16.05 15.44 5.38
C ALA A 23 -14.99 15.03 6.40
N TRP A 24 -15.24 15.34 7.68
CA TRP A 24 -14.30 15.04 8.75
C TRP A 24 -13.98 13.55 8.70
N ALA A 25 -12.70 13.19 8.75
CA ALA A 25 -12.30 11.81 8.68
C ALA A 25 -12.99 10.99 9.79
N GLU A 26 -13.66 9.91 9.41
CA GLU A 26 -14.18 8.93 10.35
C GLU A 26 -12.99 8.19 10.97
N VAL A 27 -12.91 8.15 12.29
CA VAL A 27 -11.84 7.45 13.02
C VAL A 27 -12.42 6.22 13.70
N CYS A 28 -11.85 5.04 13.44
CA CYS A 28 -12.32 3.80 14.02
C CYS A 28 -12.04 3.72 15.53
N ASN A 29 -12.91 2.99 16.24
CA ASN A 29 -12.68 2.65 17.63
C ASN A 29 -11.35 1.90 17.82
N GLY A 30 -10.64 2.22 18.90
CA GLY A 30 -9.36 1.59 19.25
C GLY A 30 -8.11 2.34 18.78
N SER A 31 -8.25 3.51 18.14
CA SER A 31 -7.12 4.41 17.86
C SER A 31 -6.37 4.77 19.14
N LYS A 32 -5.04 4.67 19.11
CA LYS A 32 -4.15 5.10 20.20
C LYS A 32 -3.68 6.55 20.05
N VAL A 33 -4.20 7.27 19.05
CA VAL A 33 -3.95 8.68 18.79
C VAL A 33 -5.20 9.47 19.10
N LYS A 34 -5.05 10.61 19.80
CA LYS A 34 -6.19 11.47 20.14
C LYS A 34 -6.76 12.09 18.86
N LYS A 35 -8.09 12.26 18.84
CA LYS A 35 -8.79 12.86 17.69
C LYS A 35 -8.25 14.24 17.31
N ALA A 36 -7.88 15.08 18.28
CA ALA A 36 -7.30 16.40 18.03
C ALA A 36 -5.97 16.33 17.25
N ASP A 37 -5.10 15.36 17.59
CA ASP A 37 -3.84 15.15 16.88
C ASP A 37 -4.09 14.63 15.45
N LEU A 38 -5.06 13.71 15.30
CA LEU A 38 -5.45 13.21 13.99
C LEU A 38 -5.98 14.32 13.08
N THR A 39 -6.77 15.26 13.59
CA THR A 39 -7.21 16.43 12.81
C THR A 39 -6.03 17.22 12.25
N VAL A 40 -4.96 17.41 13.04
CA VAL A 40 -3.74 18.10 12.57
C VAL A 40 -3.03 17.27 11.50
N TYR A 41 -2.94 15.94 11.68
CA TYR A 41 -2.31 15.05 10.71
C TYR A 41 -3.08 15.01 9.39
N ASP A 42 -4.40 15.00 9.45
CA ASP A 42 -5.31 14.95 8.30
C ASP A 42 -5.27 16.26 7.50
N GLN A 43 -5.05 17.40 8.15
CA GLN A 43 -4.78 18.66 7.45
C GLN A 43 -3.42 18.63 6.74
N ALA A 44 -2.40 18.03 7.35
CA ALA A 44 -1.05 17.98 6.80
C ALA A 44 -0.91 17.06 5.57
N VAL A 45 -1.90 16.19 5.30
CA VAL A 45 -1.92 15.31 4.12
C VAL A 45 -2.43 16.01 2.85
N VAL A 46 -3.05 17.19 3.00
CA VAL A 46 -3.44 18.04 1.87
C VAL A 46 -2.22 18.83 1.43
N LEU A 47 -1.46 18.25 0.51
CA LEU A 47 -0.22 18.82 -0.01
C LEU A 47 -0.50 19.96 -0.99
N SER A 48 0.40 20.94 -1.02
CA SER A 48 0.46 21.87 -2.16
C SER A 48 0.86 21.14 -3.45
N GLN A 49 0.69 21.79 -4.60
CA GLN A 49 1.10 21.21 -5.89
C GLN A 49 2.59 20.88 -5.90
N ALA A 50 3.44 21.80 -5.45
CA ALA A 50 4.89 21.58 -5.43
C ALA A 50 5.29 20.39 -4.53
N GLU A 51 4.63 20.22 -3.40
CA GLU A 51 4.87 19.09 -2.49
C GLU A 51 4.37 17.77 -3.08
N SER A 52 3.25 17.81 -3.80
CA SER A 52 2.72 16.65 -4.54
C SER A 52 3.69 16.23 -5.65
N ASP A 53 4.19 17.18 -6.43
CA ASP A 53 5.14 16.93 -7.52
C ASP A 53 6.46 16.35 -6.97
N GLN A 54 6.95 16.88 -5.85
CA GLN A 54 8.14 16.36 -5.16
C GLN A 54 7.94 14.93 -4.66
N ALA A 55 6.79 14.62 -4.06
CA ALA A 55 6.46 13.28 -3.62
C ALA A 55 6.40 12.30 -4.80
N ILE A 56 5.73 12.69 -5.90
CA ILE A 56 5.66 11.90 -7.12
C ILE A 56 7.05 11.66 -7.70
N GLN A 57 7.89 12.69 -7.81
CA GLN A 57 9.26 12.53 -8.30
C GLN A 57 10.09 11.57 -7.44
N THR A 58 9.91 11.62 -6.12
CA THR A 58 10.65 10.79 -5.16
C THR A 58 10.23 9.33 -5.22
N HIS A 59 8.92 9.06 -5.33
CA HIS A 59 8.34 7.73 -5.16
C HIS A 59 7.94 7.05 -6.48
N LEU A 60 7.90 7.82 -7.58
CA LEU A 60 7.64 7.34 -8.93
C LEU A 60 8.72 7.82 -9.90
N PRO A 61 10.03 7.55 -9.63
CA PRO A 61 11.14 8.06 -10.43
C PRO A 61 11.16 7.51 -11.87
N TYR A 62 10.38 6.47 -12.15
CA TYR A 62 10.30 5.80 -13.45
C TYR A 62 9.03 6.14 -14.23
N GLY A 63 8.26 7.13 -13.76
CA GLY A 63 6.98 7.52 -14.34
C GLY A 63 5.79 7.05 -13.50
N THR A 64 4.63 7.63 -13.79
CA THR A 64 3.38 7.35 -13.06
C THR A 64 2.53 6.36 -13.86
N PRO A 65 2.26 5.15 -13.34
CA PRO A 65 1.32 4.22 -13.96
C PRO A 65 -0.08 4.84 -14.09
N GLN A 66 -0.90 4.32 -14.99
CA GLN A 66 -2.27 4.81 -15.15
C GLN A 66 -3.03 4.69 -13.82
N CYS A 67 -3.66 5.79 -13.41
CA CYS A 67 -4.34 5.86 -12.14
C CYS A 67 -5.63 6.70 -12.23
N PRO A 68 -6.78 6.24 -11.69
CA PRO A 68 -8.01 7.01 -11.76
C PRO A 68 -8.03 8.10 -10.67
N LYS A 69 -7.49 7.81 -9.48
CA LYS A 69 -7.28 8.76 -8.40
C LYS A 69 -5.91 8.57 -7.78
N LEU A 70 -4.99 9.50 -8.07
CA LEU A 70 -3.68 9.53 -7.44
C LEU A 70 -3.78 10.28 -6.10
N LEU A 71 -3.24 9.69 -5.04
CA LEU A 71 -3.21 10.25 -3.69
C LEU A 71 -1.76 10.36 -3.20
N PRO A 72 -1.09 11.50 -3.44
CA PRO A 72 0.27 11.73 -2.97
C PRO A 72 0.32 11.97 -1.47
N HIS A 73 1.18 11.25 -0.75
CA HIS A 73 1.68 11.60 0.58
C HIS A 73 3.15 11.96 0.45
N ARG A 74 3.71 12.66 1.44
CA ARG A 74 5.16 12.94 1.46
C ARG A 74 6.01 11.67 1.55
N GLU A 75 5.44 10.61 2.10
CA GLU A 75 6.13 9.34 2.36
C GLU A 75 5.83 8.24 1.34
N TYR A 76 4.71 8.34 0.61
CA TYR A 76 4.27 7.31 -0.34
C TYR A 76 3.20 7.84 -1.29
N ILE A 77 2.95 7.12 -2.39
CA ILE A 77 1.86 7.41 -3.34
C ILE A 77 0.92 6.22 -3.36
N VAL A 78 -0.39 6.49 -3.33
CA VAL A 78 -1.40 5.47 -3.62
C VAL A 78 -2.15 5.83 -4.87
N CYS A 79 -2.31 4.85 -5.74
CA CYS A 79 -3.35 4.88 -6.73
C CYS A 79 -4.59 4.18 -6.22
N TYR A 80 -5.69 4.91 -6.15
CA TYR A 80 -6.90 4.46 -5.50
C TYR A 80 -8.02 4.18 -6.50
N ASP A 81 -8.68 3.04 -6.35
CA ASP A 81 -9.87 2.67 -7.12
C ASP A 81 -11.11 3.18 -6.40
N LEU A 82 -11.81 4.15 -7.01
CA LEU A 82 -12.98 4.79 -6.38
C LEU A 82 -14.19 3.85 -6.33
N ASP A 83 -14.32 2.94 -7.32
CA ASP A 83 -15.46 2.03 -7.42
C ASP A 83 -15.35 0.90 -6.38
N HIS A 84 -14.14 0.35 -6.23
CA HIS A 84 -13.88 -0.75 -5.31
C HIS A 84 -13.40 -0.29 -3.92
N ARG A 85 -13.13 1.00 -3.75
CA ARG A 85 -12.67 1.63 -2.51
C ARG A 85 -11.39 1.00 -1.92
N VAL A 86 -10.49 0.54 -2.79
CA VAL A 86 -9.20 -0.07 -2.43
C VAL A 86 -8.06 0.48 -3.28
N PRO A 87 -6.80 0.40 -2.81
CA PRO A 87 -5.63 0.72 -3.64
C PRO A 87 -5.54 -0.21 -4.85
N ARG A 88 -5.26 0.34 -6.04
CA ARG A 88 -4.81 -0.42 -7.21
C ARG A 88 -3.33 -0.74 -7.12
N TRP A 89 -2.55 0.24 -6.67
CA TRP A 89 -1.13 0.09 -6.38
C TRP A 89 -0.70 1.15 -5.38
N ALA A 90 0.39 0.88 -4.68
CA ALA A 90 1.08 1.86 -3.85
C ALA A 90 2.58 1.83 -4.17
N ALA A 91 3.23 2.99 -4.10
CA ALA A 91 4.64 3.16 -4.39
C ALA A 91 5.28 4.04 -3.33
N TYR A 92 6.46 3.65 -2.87
CA TYR A 92 7.23 4.44 -1.92
C TYR A 92 8.72 4.16 -2.08
N THR A 93 9.51 5.15 -1.70
CA THR A 93 10.97 5.07 -1.67
C THR A 93 11.35 5.01 -0.21
N LEU A 94 11.87 3.87 0.22
CA LEU A 94 12.21 3.64 1.61
C LEU A 94 13.67 3.97 1.87
N THR A 95 13.90 4.86 2.81
CA THR A 95 15.22 5.23 3.30
C THR A 95 15.36 4.92 4.78
N SER A 96 16.59 4.97 5.31
CA SER A 96 16.82 4.85 6.75
C SER A 96 16.14 5.97 7.55
N ALA A 97 15.85 7.12 6.93
CA ALA A 97 15.18 8.24 7.58
C ALA A 97 13.70 7.98 7.87
N ASP A 98 13.07 7.03 7.16
CA ASP A 98 11.67 6.63 7.33
C ASP A 98 11.45 5.68 8.51
N LEU A 99 12.55 5.06 8.96
CA LEU A 99 12.57 4.10 10.04
C LEU A 99 12.82 4.79 11.38
N GLY A 100 12.06 4.40 12.39
CA GLY A 100 12.22 4.90 13.75
C GLY A 100 11.47 4.07 14.80
N PRO A 101 11.47 4.54 16.07
CA PRO A 101 10.97 3.76 17.18
C PRO A 101 9.45 3.90 17.40
N ALA A 102 8.69 4.50 16.46
CA ALA A 102 7.27 4.78 16.69
C ALA A 102 6.48 3.49 16.95
N ARG A 103 5.83 3.45 18.12
CA ARG A 103 4.98 2.33 18.53
C ARG A 103 3.72 2.25 17.68
N ARG A 104 3.15 1.05 17.59
CA ARG A 104 1.92 0.76 16.83
C ARG A 104 0.74 1.61 17.34
N LEU A 105 0.16 2.42 16.46
CA LEU A 105 -0.91 3.37 16.78
C LEU A 105 -2.35 2.89 16.54
N ASP A 106 -2.59 1.95 15.62
CA ASP A 106 -3.94 1.46 15.27
C ASP A 106 -4.93 2.59 14.87
N ALA A 107 -4.45 3.65 14.22
CA ALA A 107 -5.20 4.88 13.92
C ALA A 107 -6.02 4.82 12.61
N PHE A 108 -6.77 3.73 12.41
CA PHE A 108 -7.57 3.49 11.20
C PHE A 108 -8.63 4.57 11.00
N ARG A 109 -8.68 5.16 9.80
CA ARG A 109 -9.61 6.24 9.46
C ARG A 109 -9.82 6.46 7.96
N THR A 110 -10.88 7.17 7.58
CA THR A 110 -11.10 7.59 6.18
C THR A 110 -10.09 8.64 5.74
N ASP A 111 -9.81 8.71 4.44
CA ASP A 111 -8.91 9.71 3.87
C ASP A 111 -9.67 11.05 3.69
N PRO A 112 -9.20 12.18 4.25
CA PRO A 112 -9.90 13.46 4.17
C PRO A 112 -9.99 14.04 2.76
N ARG A 113 -9.27 13.45 1.78
CA ARG A 113 -9.27 13.86 0.37
C ARG A 113 -10.28 13.09 -0.47
N LEU A 114 -11.02 12.16 0.15
CA LEU A 114 -12.08 11.37 -0.47
C LEU A 114 -13.42 11.77 0.15
N THR A 115 -14.47 11.77 -0.65
CA THR A 115 -15.85 11.87 -0.15
C THR A 115 -16.24 10.59 0.58
N THR A 116 -17.36 10.63 1.32
CA THR A 116 -17.91 9.46 2.01
C THR A 116 -18.16 8.30 1.05
N ASP A 117 -18.72 8.54 -0.13
CA ASP A 117 -19.03 7.47 -1.09
C ASP A 117 -17.79 6.92 -1.81
N GLU A 118 -16.70 7.69 -1.82
CA GLU A 118 -15.41 7.26 -2.38
C GLU A 118 -14.55 6.50 -1.35
N SER A 119 -14.84 6.57 -0.06
CA SER A 119 -13.98 5.98 0.99
C SER A 119 -14.53 4.65 1.51
N ALA A 120 -13.64 3.73 1.87
CA ALA A 120 -14.01 2.62 2.74
C ALA A 120 -14.10 3.11 4.20
N HIS A 121 -14.98 2.48 4.97
CA HIS A 121 -15.37 2.91 6.31
C HIS A 121 -15.03 1.87 7.38
N CYS A 122 -15.11 2.28 8.66
CA CYS A 122 -14.80 1.39 9.77
C CYS A 122 -15.70 0.15 9.81
N ASP A 123 -16.97 0.35 9.47
CA ASP A 123 -18.00 -0.69 9.47
C ASP A 123 -17.86 -1.69 8.31
N ASP A 124 -17.26 -1.30 7.18
CA ASP A 124 -17.00 -2.22 6.04
C ASP A 124 -16.10 -3.41 6.45
N TYR A 125 -15.22 -3.18 7.43
CA TYR A 125 -14.32 -4.21 7.96
C TYR A 125 -14.87 -4.91 9.21
N LYS A 126 -15.88 -4.35 9.85
CA LYS A 126 -16.37 -4.84 11.14
C LYS A 126 -17.22 -6.09 10.92
N GLY A 127 -16.72 -7.23 11.42
CA GLY A 127 -17.44 -8.51 11.30
C GLY A 127 -17.37 -9.16 9.91
N SER A 128 -16.60 -8.60 8.98
CA SER A 128 -16.45 -9.16 7.62
C SER A 128 -15.61 -10.45 7.57
N GLY A 129 -14.83 -10.72 8.62
CA GLY A 129 -13.84 -11.80 8.64
C GLY A 129 -12.51 -11.46 7.94
N TYR A 130 -12.38 -10.25 7.39
CA TYR A 130 -11.15 -9.74 6.76
C TYR A 130 -10.41 -8.76 7.68
N ASP A 131 -9.10 -8.71 7.52
CA ASP A 131 -8.24 -7.71 8.14
C ASP A 131 -8.16 -6.42 7.32
N ARG A 132 -7.88 -5.32 8.01
CA ARG A 132 -7.40 -4.05 7.42
C ARG A 132 -5.93 -4.19 7.04
N GLY A 133 -5.67 -4.81 5.89
CA GLY A 133 -4.33 -5.08 5.38
C GLY A 133 -3.70 -3.84 4.77
N HIS A 134 -2.52 -3.43 5.24
CA HIS A 134 -1.81 -2.27 4.71
C HIS A 134 -1.19 -2.61 3.35
N ASN A 135 -1.26 -1.68 2.39
CA ASN A 135 -0.49 -1.74 1.14
C ASN A 135 0.90 -1.13 1.34
N VAL A 136 0.98 0.08 1.90
CA VAL A 136 2.23 0.66 2.43
C VAL A 136 2.36 0.26 3.91
N PRO A 137 3.34 -0.57 4.28
CA PRO A 137 3.43 -1.10 5.64
C PRO A 137 3.74 -0.02 6.68
N ARG A 138 2.99 0.01 7.78
CA ARG A 138 3.30 0.89 8.93
C ARG A 138 4.71 0.73 9.51
N CYS A 139 5.35 -0.42 9.26
CA CYS A 139 6.68 -0.73 9.77
C CYS A 139 7.77 -0.06 8.96
N ASP A 140 7.47 0.35 7.74
CA ASP A 140 8.38 1.06 6.86
C ASP A 140 8.23 2.59 7.03
N MET A 141 7.15 3.03 7.69
CA MET A 141 6.82 4.43 7.94
C MET A 141 6.66 4.69 9.44
N ASN A 142 7.73 4.52 10.22
CA ASN A 142 7.67 4.61 11.70
C ASN A 142 8.68 5.58 12.32
N ARG A 143 9.21 6.54 11.54
CA ARG A 143 10.02 7.65 12.04
C ARG A 143 9.30 8.60 13.00
N SER A 144 7.99 8.78 12.86
CA SER A 144 7.19 9.63 13.76
C SER A 144 5.74 9.13 13.88
N PRO A 145 5.00 9.54 14.94
CA PRO A 145 3.60 9.18 15.10
C PRO A 145 2.71 9.63 13.93
N MET A 146 2.91 10.84 13.41
CA MET A 146 2.15 11.37 12.27
C MET A 146 2.38 10.54 11.01
N VAL A 147 3.64 10.24 10.69
CA VAL A 147 4.01 9.42 9.52
C VAL A 147 3.41 8.02 9.61
N GLN A 148 3.50 7.40 10.79
CA GLN A 148 2.89 6.10 10.99
C GLN A 148 1.35 6.18 10.92
N ALA A 149 0.74 7.21 11.52
CA ALA A 149 -0.70 7.43 11.45
C ALA A 149 -1.17 7.58 10.00
N ASN A 150 -0.42 8.24 9.12
CA ASN A 150 -0.76 8.36 7.70
C ASN A 150 -0.85 7.01 6.99
N THR A 151 -0.15 5.96 7.43
CA THR A 151 -0.33 4.62 6.84
C THR A 151 -1.66 3.95 7.20
N TYR A 152 -2.41 4.47 8.17
CA TYR A 152 -3.68 3.90 8.62
C TYR A 152 -4.92 4.43 7.88
N PHE A 153 -4.76 5.26 6.84
CA PHE A 153 -5.89 5.64 6.01
C PHE A 153 -6.48 4.42 5.29
N PHE A 154 -7.80 4.37 5.16
CA PHE A 154 -8.48 3.35 4.36
C PHE A 154 -8.11 3.40 2.87
N SER A 155 -7.68 4.56 2.39
CA SER A 155 -7.04 4.70 1.07
C SER A 155 -5.73 3.92 0.94
N ASN A 156 -5.19 3.34 2.01
CA ASN A 156 -4.03 2.45 2.03
C ASN A 156 -4.38 1.02 2.50
N MET A 157 -5.66 0.69 2.64
CA MET A 157 -6.13 -0.62 3.12
C MET A 157 -6.78 -1.44 2.03
N SER A 158 -6.50 -2.75 2.05
CA SER A 158 -7.28 -3.76 1.33
C SER A 158 -7.84 -4.79 2.32
N PRO A 159 -9.06 -5.32 2.10
CA PRO A 159 -9.54 -6.49 2.82
C PRO A 159 -8.64 -7.69 2.57
N GLN A 160 -7.93 -8.15 3.60
CA GLN A 160 -7.02 -9.29 3.47
C GLN A 160 -7.46 -10.44 4.37
N ARG A 161 -7.43 -11.68 3.84
CA ARG A 161 -7.68 -12.88 4.65
C ARG A 161 -6.69 -12.92 5.83
N PRO A 162 -7.11 -13.20 7.07
CA PRO A 162 -6.22 -13.20 8.22
C PRO A 162 -4.99 -14.10 8.08
N VAL A 163 -5.12 -15.25 7.41
CA VAL A 163 -3.99 -16.16 7.14
C VAL A 163 -2.92 -15.54 6.23
N LEU A 164 -3.33 -14.67 5.30
CA LEU A 164 -2.42 -13.96 4.40
C LEU A 164 -1.82 -12.73 5.08
N ASN A 165 -2.66 -11.93 5.75
CA ASN A 165 -2.21 -10.69 6.39
C ASN A 165 -1.37 -10.94 7.65
N ARG A 166 -1.73 -11.92 8.48
CA ARG A 166 -1.08 -12.20 9.78
C ARG A 166 -0.06 -13.33 9.70
N GLY A 167 -0.12 -14.14 8.64
CA GLY A 167 0.75 -15.29 8.44
C GLY A 167 2.02 -14.96 7.65
N MET A 168 2.80 -16.00 7.39
CA MET A 168 4.06 -15.93 6.65
C MET A 168 3.86 -15.83 5.13
N TRP A 169 2.62 -15.91 4.64
CA TRP A 169 2.26 -15.85 3.21
C TRP A 169 2.36 -14.43 2.62
N ARG A 170 3.14 -13.54 3.24
CA ARG A 170 3.19 -12.13 2.88
C ARG A 170 3.98 -11.82 1.60
N TRP A 171 4.66 -12.76 0.97
CA TRP A 171 5.72 -12.47 -0.02
C TRP A 171 5.85 -13.64 -0.99
N LEU A 172 6.05 -13.53 -2.29
CA LEU A 172 6.36 -12.42 -3.20
C LEU A 172 6.08 -12.91 -4.62
N GLU A 173 6.09 -12.04 -5.62
CA GLU A 173 6.21 -12.43 -7.02
C GLU A 173 7.58 -11.97 -7.56
N ASP A 174 8.32 -12.77 -8.30
CA ASP A 174 9.52 -12.32 -9.01
C ASP A 174 9.52 -12.79 -10.46
N VAL A 175 9.66 -11.86 -11.39
CA VAL A 175 9.53 -12.12 -12.83
C VAL A 175 10.80 -11.69 -13.52
N ALA A 176 11.45 -12.64 -14.19
CA ALA A 176 12.66 -12.40 -14.96
C ALA A 176 12.61 -13.11 -16.32
N LYS A 177 13.55 -12.78 -17.20
CA LYS A 177 13.63 -13.37 -18.56
C LYS A 177 13.88 -14.87 -18.58
N THR A 178 14.50 -15.42 -17.54
CA THR A 178 14.75 -16.86 -17.41
C THR A 178 14.43 -17.31 -15.98
N ALA A 179 14.08 -18.59 -15.83
CA ALA A 179 13.83 -19.19 -14.52
C ALA A 179 15.05 -19.11 -13.59
N GLU A 180 16.27 -19.23 -14.13
CA GLU A 180 17.52 -19.09 -13.36
C GLU A 180 17.67 -17.66 -12.80
N ARG A 181 17.35 -16.64 -13.59
CA ARG A 181 17.42 -15.24 -13.13
C ARG A 181 16.37 -14.97 -12.06
N ALA A 182 15.12 -15.39 -12.30
CA ALA A 182 14.03 -15.26 -11.33
C ALA A 182 14.30 -16.01 -10.01
N TYR A 183 15.15 -17.03 -10.05
CA TYR A 183 15.62 -17.74 -8.87
C TYR A 183 16.79 -17.03 -8.17
N THR A 184 17.78 -16.56 -8.93
CA THR A 184 19.06 -16.11 -8.35
C THR A 184 19.05 -14.64 -7.93
N GLU A 185 18.44 -13.77 -8.72
CA GLU A 185 18.48 -12.32 -8.56
C GLU A 185 17.83 -11.81 -7.25
N PRO A 186 16.63 -12.28 -6.84
CA PRO A 186 16.01 -11.80 -5.61
C PRO A 186 16.55 -12.50 -4.36
N ARG A 187 17.40 -13.53 -4.48
CA ARG A 187 17.77 -14.45 -3.37
C ARG A 187 18.34 -13.72 -2.16
N VAL A 188 19.36 -12.88 -2.35
CA VAL A 188 20.02 -12.16 -1.25
C VAL A 188 19.03 -11.24 -0.54
N SER A 189 18.25 -10.50 -1.31
CA SER A 189 17.24 -9.57 -0.79
C SER A 189 16.15 -10.31 -0.03
N THR A 190 15.62 -11.40 -0.60
CA THR A 190 14.60 -12.26 0.02
C THR A 190 15.08 -12.84 1.35
N MET A 191 16.29 -13.41 1.38
CA MET A 191 16.83 -13.99 2.62
C MET A 191 17.09 -12.94 3.70
N ALA A 192 17.50 -11.73 3.32
CA ALA A 192 17.62 -10.63 4.28
C ALA A 192 16.26 -10.20 4.85
N ALA A 193 15.20 -10.19 4.03
CA ALA A 193 13.85 -9.89 4.48
C ALA A 193 13.30 -10.96 5.44
N VAL A 194 13.54 -12.24 5.11
CA VAL A 194 13.18 -13.40 5.95
C VAL A 194 13.88 -13.32 7.31
N GLN A 195 15.19 -13.04 7.32
CA GLN A 195 15.94 -12.89 8.56
C GLN A 195 15.36 -11.74 9.42
N SER A 196 15.05 -10.60 8.78
CA SER A 196 14.42 -9.46 9.46
C SER A 196 13.02 -9.81 9.98
N LEU A 197 12.24 -10.60 9.25
CA LEU A 197 10.95 -11.11 9.72
C LEU A 197 11.13 -12.02 10.93
N GLY A 198 12.04 -12.99 10.87
CA GLY A 198 12.34 -13.91 11.97
C GLY A 198 12.75 -13.16 13.25
N ASN A 199 13.61 -12.15 13.13
CA ASN A 199 13.99 -11.30 14.26
C ASN A 199 12.79 -10.54 14.84
N ARG A 200 11.92 -9.96 13.99
CA ARG A 200 10.72 -9.26 14.46
C ARG A 200 9.71 -10.19 15.13
N VAL A 201 9.58 -11.42 14.64
CA VAL A 201 8.71 -12.43 15.27
C VAL A 201 9.26 -12.83 16.64
N ALA A 202 10.58 -12.99 16.78
CA ALA A 202 11.24 -13.23 18.06
C ALA A 202 11.04 -12.06 19.05
N ASP A 203 11.19 -10.81 18.58
CA ASP A 203 10.91 -9.61 19.39
C ASP A 203 9.43 -9.46 19.78
N GLY A 204 8.53 -10.06 18.99
CA GLY A 204 7.11 -10.14 19.30
C GLY A 204 6.81 -11.17 20.39
N ALA A 205 7.50 -12.30 20.37
CA ALA A 205 7.36 -13.39 21.34
C ALA A 205 7.66 -12.96 22.78
N SER A 206 8.57 -11.99 22.97
CA SER A 206 8.94 -11.46 24.28
C SER A 206 7.92 -10.46 24.86
N ARG A 207 6.86 -10.11 24.12
CA ARG A 207 5.85 -9.14 24.57
C ARG A 207 4.72 -9.82 25.34
N ALA A 208 4.37 -9.24 26.49
CA ALA A 208 3.24 -9.68 27.30
C ALA A 208 1.92 -9.65 26.51
N GLY A 209 1.13 -10.72 26.63
CA GLY A 209 -0.19 -10.85 25.98
C GLY A 209 -0.20 -11.52 24.60
N THR A 210 0.90 -12.13 24.16
CA THR A 210 0.91 -12.95 22.95
C THR A 210 0.45 -14.38 23.26
N THR A 211 -0.43 -14.94 22.42
CA THR A 211 -0.87 -16.34 22.49
C THR A 211 -0.17 -17.15 21.40
N GLY A 212 0.42 -18.31 21.73
CA GLY A 212 1.12 -19.19 20.79
C GLY A 212 2.65 -19.22 20.97
N ASP A 213 3.31 -20.19 20.33
CA ASP A 213 4.78 -20.36 20.40
C ASP A 213 5.49 -19.54 19.31
N TRP A 214 5.49 -18.22 19.52
CA TRP A 214 6.13 -17.26 18.63
C TRP A 214 7.66 -17.44 18.57
N SER A 215 8.27 -17.98 19.63
CA SER A 215 9.70 -18.31 19.65
C SER A 215 10.02 -19.45 18.69
N ALA A 216 9.27 -20.56 18.74
CA ALA A 216 9.44 -21.65 17.76
C ALA A 216 9.07 -21.21 16.34
N GLN A 217 8.12 -20.28 16.19
CA GLN A 217 7.79 -19.71 14.88
C GLN A 217 8.92 -18.84 14.33
N ALA A 218 9.55 -18.01 15.16
CA ALA A 218 10.72 -17.23 14.78
C ALA A 218 11.88 -18.14 14.34
N GLU A 219 12.12 -19.22 15.09
CA GLU A 219 13.18 -20.18 14.76
C GLU A 219 12.90 -20.94 13.46
N ARG A 220 11.63 -21.32 13.22
CA ARG A 220 11.22 -21.89 11.92
C ARG A 220 11.49 -20.92 10.77
N VAL A 221 11.11 -19.65 10.91
CA VAL A 221 11.36 -18.63 9.87
C VAL A 221 12.87 -18.46 9.60
N ARG A 222 13.70 -18.46 10.66
CA ARG A 222 15.15 -18.28 10.56
C ARG A 222 15.88 -19.51 10.01
N SER A 223 15.32 -20.70 10.17
CA SER A 223 15.92 -21.96 9.72
C SER A 223 15.46 -22.40 8.32
N MET A 224 14.42 -21.78 7.76
CA MET A 224 13.96 -22.07 6.40
C MET A 224 15.03 -21.68 5.37
N ARG A 225 15.30 -22.59 4.43
CA ARG A 225 16.19 -22.33 3.31
C ARG A 225 15.45 -21.58 2.21
N TYR A 226 16.21 -20.97 1.30
CA TYR A 226 15.64 -20.20 0.20
C TYR A 226 14.67 -21.04 -0.65
N GLU A 227 14.98 -22.31 -0.88
CA GLU A 227 14.15 -23.25 -1.62
C GLU A 227 12.81 -23.54 -0.92
N ASP A 228 12.80 -23.54 0.42
CA ASP A 228 11.57 -23.74 1.20
C ASP A 228 10.65 -22.52 1.10
N TRP A 229 11.22 -21.32 1.01
CA TRP A 229 10.45 -20.09 0.76
C TRP A 229 9.86 -20.05 -0.65
N LEU A 230 10.66 -20.41 -1.66
CA LEU A 230 10.22 -20.39 -3.05
C LEU A 230 9.08 -21.37 -3.33
N ARG A 231 9.14 -22.58 -2.76
CA ARG A 231 8.10 -23.60 -2.94
C ARG A 231 6.75 -23.16 -2.36
N ASP A 232 6.78 -22.62 -1.15
CA ASP A 232 5.57 -22.51 -0.32
C ASP A 232 5.02 -21.10 -0.21
N LYS A 233 5.70 -20.06 -0.74
CA LYS A 233 5.33 -18.66 -0.45
C LYS A 233 5.44 -17.75 -1.68
N VAL A 234 6.32 -18.03 -2.63
CA VAL A 234 6.66 -17.11 -3.72
C VAL A 234 6.17 -17.62 -5.08
N VAL A 235 5.62 -16.73 -5.90
CA VAL A 235 5.40 -16.97 -7.33
C VAL A 235 6.61 -16.44 -8.09
N TYR A 236 7.39 -17.28 -8.75
CA TYR A 236 8.57 -16.80 -9.46
C TYR A 236 8.75 -17.52 -10.79
N GLY A 237 9.37 -16.84 -11.76
CA GLY A 237 9.76 -17.46 -13.01
C GLY A 237 9.76 -16.51 -14.20
N THR A 238 9.56 -17.11 -15.38
CA THR A 238 9.28 -16.36 -16.60
C THR A 238 7.86 -15.78 -16.56
N PRO A 239 7.51 -14.78 -17.39
CA PRO A 239 6.16 -14.23 -17.42
C PRO A 239 5.07 -15.31 -17.53
N ASP A 240 5.21 -16.25 -18.47
CA ASP A 240 4.22 -17.32 -18.69
C ASP A 240 4.05 -18.21 -17.44
N THR A 241 5.17 -18.61 -16.82
CA THR A 241 5.15 -19.42 -15.59
C THR A 241 4.44 -18.68 -14.46
N VAL A 242 4.65 -17.37 -14.38
CA VAL A 242 4.02 -16.52 -13.38
C VAL A 242 2.53 -16.38 -13.66
N VAL A 243 2.08 -16.13 -14.89
CA VAL A 243 0.63 -16.03 -15.16
C VAL A 243 -0.07 -17.36 -14.85
N ASP A 244 0.50 -18.50 -15.24
CA ASP A 244 -0.06 -19.83 -14.95
C ASP A 244 -0.19 -20.08 -13.44
N ARG A 245 0.78 -19.60 -12.65
CA ARG A 245 0.74 -19.75 -11.20
C ARG A 245 -0.28 -18.82 -10.56
N LEU A 246 -0.38 -17.58 -11.03
CA LEU A 246 -1.33 -16.60 -10.51
C LEU A 246 -2.77 -16.95 -10.85
N GLN A 247 -3.04 -17.46 -12.06
CA GLN A 247 -4.37 -17.94 -12.44
C GLN A 247 -4.82 -19.11 -11.55
N ARG A 248 -3.93 -20.09 -11.30
CA ARG A 248 -4.23 -21.18 -10.36
C ARG A 248 -4.51 -20.70 -8.94
N LEU A 249 -3.68 -19.81 -8.41
CA LEU A 249 -3.91 -19.24 -7.08
C LEU A 249 -5.22 -18.45 -7.01
N ARG A 250 -5.56 -17.72 -8.09
CA ARG A 250 -6.83 -17.00 -8.22
C ARG A 250 -8.02 -17.93 -8.10
N GLU A 251 -7.98 -19.07 -8.77
CA GLU A 251 -9.04 -20.09 -8.75
C GLU A 251 -9.10 -20.85 -7.42
N GLU A 252 -7.94 -21.30 -6.91
CA GLU A 252 -7.87 -22.11 -5.68
C GLU A 252 -8.24 -21.32 -4.43
N LEU A 253 -7.90 -20.03 -4.38
CA LEU A 253 -8.06 -19.18 -3.20
C LEU A 253 -9.14 -18.10 -3.36
N ASP A 254 -9.84 -18.08 -4.50
CA ASP A 254 -10.85 -17.08 -4.84
C ASP A 254 -10.32 -15.65 -4.66
N LEU A 255 -9.14 -15.38 -5.23
CA LEU A 255 -8.48 -14.08 -5.10
C LEU A 255 -9.04 -13.09 -6.10
N THR A 256 -9.43 -11.91 -5.64
CA THR A 256 -9.86 -10.80 -6.50
C THR A 256 -8.80 -9.72 -6.64
N GLN A 257 -7.73 -9.79 -5.84
CA GLN A 257 -6.62 -8.84 -5.83
C GLN A 257 -5.30 -9.56 -5.51
N ILE A 258 -4.23 -9.11 -6.16
CA ILE A 258 -2.84 -9.52 -5.92
C ILE A 258 -2.07 -8.28 -5.45
N LEU A 259 -1.27 -8.44 -4.39
CA LEU A 259 -0.32 -7.43 -3.94
C LEU A 259 1.09 -7.87 -4.36
N TYR A 260 1.74 -7.04 -5.16
CA TYR A 260 3.07 -7.31 -5.70
C TYR A 260 4.08 -6.29 -5.16
N GLU A 261 5.20 -6.78 -4.61
CA GLU A 261 6.30 -5.96 -4.10
C GLU A 261 7.61 -6.27 -4.86
N VAL A 262 8.14 -5.26 -5.54
CA VAL A 262 9.28 -5.38 -6.48
C VAL A 262 10.63 -5.49 -5.78
N ASN A 263 10.78 -4.89 -4.60
CA ASN A 263 12.07 -4.75 -3.92
C ASN A 263 12.05 -5.40 -2.54
N TYR A 264 11.58 -6.63 -2.50
CA TYR A 264 11.44 -7.35 -1.24
C TYR A 264 12.78 -7.56 -0.55
N GLY A 265 12.89 -7.08 0.69
CA GLY A 265 14.15 -7.12 1.44
C GLY A 265 15.09 -5.95 1.17
N ARG A 266 14.72 -5.07 0.24
CA ARG A 266 15.31 -3.73 0.04
C ARG A 266 16.74 -3.77 -0.50
N GLN A 267 17.13 -4.84 -1.19
CA GLN A 267 18.48 -5.03 -1.73
C GLN A 267 18.49 -5.40 -3.22
N ILE A 268 17.33 -5.34 -3.90
CA ILE A 268 17.28 -5.57 -5.35
C ILE A 268 17.80 -4.32 -6.06
N PRO A 269 18.80 -4.41 -6.97
CA PRO A 269 19.26 -3.27 -7.76
C PRO A 269 18.12 -2.63 -8.58
N SER A 270 18.13 -1.31 -8.69
CA SER A 270 17.07 -0.55 -9.39
C SER A 270 16.86 -0.98 -10.85
N ALA A 271 17.92 -1.37 -11.55
CA ALA A 271 17.82 -1.88 -12.91
C ALA A 271 16.98 -3.18 -13.00
N LEU A 272 17.14 -4.07 -12.02
CA LEU A 272 16.37 -5.32 -11.96
C LEU A 272 14.93 -5.06 -11.51
N GLN A 273 14.71 -4.12 -10.58
CA GLN A 273 13.37 -3.68 -10.22
C GLN A 273 12.59 -3.16 -11.44
N LEU A 274 13.24 -2.33 -12.28
CA LEU A 274 12.63 -1.78 -13.48
C LEU A 274 12.37 -2.84 -14.55
N GLU A 275 13.30 -3.78 -14.73
CA GLU A 275 13.09 -4.92 -15.63
C GLU A 275 11.89 -5.76 -15.19
N ASN A 276 11.82 -6.12 -13.90
CA ASN A 276 10.70 -6.89 -13.35
C ASN A 276 9.36 -6.13 -13.51
N LEU A 277 9.32 -4.85 -13.13
CA LEU A 277 8.13 -4.00 -13.31
C LEU A 277 7.66 -3.96 -14.76
N ARG A 278 8.57 -3.78 -15.72
CA ARG A 278 8.22 -3.83 -17.14
C ARG A 278 7.66 -5.19 -17.53
N MET A 279 8.30 -6.27 -17.10
CA MET A 279 7.87 -7.61 -17.45
C MET A 279 6.47 -7.94 -16.90
N ILE A 280 6.19 -7.54 -15.66
CA ILE A 280 4.86 -7.71 -15.06
C ILE A 280 3.81 -6.90 -15.82
N ASN A 281 4.07 -5.62 -16.07
CA ASN A 281 3.08 -4.74 -16.69
C ASN A 281 2.84 -5.07 -18.19
N GLU A 282 3.88 -5.47 -18.92
CA GLU A 282 3.78 -5.76 -20.35
C GLU A 282 3.31 -7.19 -20.66
N TYR A 283 3.73 -8.18 -19.87
CA TYR A 283 3.51 -9.59 -20.20
C TYR A 283 2.62 -10.33 -19.20
N VAL A 284 2.63 -10.00 -17.91
CA VAL A 284 1.87 -10.75 -16.89
C VAL A 284 0.46 -10.18 -16.71
N ILE A 285 0.34 -8.93 -16.26
CA ILE A 285 -0.94 -8.29 -15.92
C ILE A 285 -1.97 -8.34 -17.07
N PRO A 286 -1.61 -8.12 -18.35
CA PRO A 286 -2.58 -8.20 -19.44
C PRO A 286 -3.24 -9.57 -19.60
N GLN A 287 -2.60 -10.65 -19.12
CA GLN A 287 -3.09 -12.03 -19.20
C GLN A 287 -3.91 -12.45 -17.96
N LEU A 288 -3.96 -11.63 -16.90
CA LEU A 288 -4.69 -11.91 -15.66
C LEU A 288 -6.09 -11.30 -15.61
N LYS A 289 -6.57 -10.77 -16.74
CA LYS A 289 -7.92 -10.19 -16.85
C LYS A 289 -9.00 -11.27 -16.78
#